data_AF-A0A9D0N751-F1
#
_entry.id   AF-A0A9D0N751-F1
#
_cell.length_a   1.000
_cell.length_b   1.000
_cell.length_c   1.000
_cell.angle_alpha   90.00
_cell.angle_beta   90.00
_cell.angle_gamma   90.00
#
_symmetry.space_group_name_H-M   'P 1'
#
loop_
_entity.id
_entity.type
_entity.pdbx_description
1 polymer ?
#
loop_
_entity_poly.entity_id
_entity_poly.type
_entity_poly.pdbx_seq_one_letter_code
_entity_poly.pdbx_strand_id
1 'polypeptide(L)'
;MPTLANINFPTESALTELYELHLRELGYLLYRHHNLITMDEFSWCGEVELESRIAAHLDALELGGMLAFRCSEQLIASSDEDELLGAIYSLATLLNDDQRCRVALSAFSEADDELLPVFVMALGHAGHPAITPTLIQFLSHQRPAVSRASAQVIAFRQDADPKSIWPCLHNAAPYVRDNALFVYAAMGATEIIPATEQLLFDSDGVVSDENLCAMLKLGSPRAIELARGHCAKAESTTAELLMLLAMQGVLSDLGLIYSAAGFPEMAIPALQALGVLGNVQVIPALIKVLQQNDDALKVAVADALQLMTGAGLKEQVMVPEEMIEELDPENIVNGEAAEKTPSPRMIEITRNSADYQQWYHWWQQQGSRFDMNIRWRDGQPFSASACIAELAEPGSTLRTRLRAHQELLLSGNRIAFHPEWMVSRQLDVIRPLQSAK
;
A
#
# COMPACT_ATOMS: atom_id res chain seq x y z
N MET A 1 4.72 -51.94 -33.43
CA MET A 1 4.84 -51.02 -32.30
C MET A 1 6.24 -50.44 -32.35
N PRO A 2 6.42 -49.13 -32.58
CA PRO A 2 7.75 -48.53 -32.53
C PRO A 2 8.20 -48.51 -31.07
N THR A 3 9.38 -49.07 -30.81
CA THR A 3 10.07 -49.05 -29.52
C THR A 3 10.41 -47.60 -29.14
N LEU A 4 9.97 -47.17 -27.96
CA LEU A 4 10.28 -45.88 -27.29
C LEU A 4 11.78 -45.68 -26.97
N ALA A 5 12.69 -46.35 -27.67
CA ALA A 5 14.08 -46.52 -27.27
C ALA A 5 15.02 -45.35 -27.63
N ASN A 6 14.53 -44.28 -28.26
CA ASN A 6 15.34 -43.12 -28.65
C ASN A 6 14.68 -41.79 -28.22
N ILE A 7 14.18 -41.71 -27.00
CA ILE A 7 13.91 -40.40 -26.39
C ILE A 7 15.21 -39.99 -25.69
N ASN A 8 15.93 -39.01 -26.27
CA ASN A 8 17.06 -38.36 -25.60
C ASN A 8 16.50 -37.60 -24.40
N PHE A 9 16.66 -38.15 -23.20
CA PHE A 9 16.35 -37.43 -21.98
C PHE A 9 17.34 -36.27 -21.82
N PRO A 10 16.87 -35.06 -21.43
CA PRO A 10 17.76 -33.94 -21.17
C PRO A 10 18.77 -34.31 -20.07
N THR A 11 19.99 -33.78 -20.19
CA THR A 11 21.03 -33.97 -19.16
C THR A 11 20.65 -33.21 -17.90
N GLU A 12 21.16 -33.64 -16.74
CA GLU A 12 20.94 -32.91 -15.47
C GLU A 12 21.41 -31.45 -15.58
N SER A 13 22.53 -31.19 -16.28
CA SER A 13 23.01 -29.82 -16.58
C SER A 13 21.99 -28.98 -17.36
N ALA A 14 21.36 -29.55 -18.40
CA ALA A 14 20.36 -28.83 -19.17
C ALA A 14 19.07 -28.57 -18.37
N LEU A 15 18.73 -29.47 -17.45
CA LEU A 15 17.60 -29.28 -16.53
C LEU A 15 17.92 -28.23 -15.45
N THR A 16 19.15 -28.18 -14.93
CA THR A 16 19.61 -27.13 -14.02
C THR A 16 19.47 -25.75 -14.65
N GLU A 17 20.01 -25.56 -15.86
CA GLU A 17 19.90 -24.28 -16.60
C GLU A 17 18.41 -23.88 -16.83
N LEU A 18 17.55 -24.87 -17.10
CA LEU A 18 16.12 -24.64 -17.26
C LEU A 18 15.46 -24.17 -15.95
N TYR A 19 15.76 -24.80 -14.82
CA TYR A 19 15.16 -24.40 -13.54
C TYR A 19 15.69 -23.06 -13.03
N GLU A 20 16.98 -22.77 -13.23
CA GLU A 20 17.54 -21.44 -12.95
C GLU A 20 16.85 -20.36 -13.79
N LEU A 21 16.59 -20.64 -15.08
CA LEU A 21 15.81 -19.73 -15.93
C LEU A 21 14.37 -19.55 -15.41
N HIS A 22 13.71 -20.62 -14.97
CA HIS A 22 12.38 -20.51 -14.37
C HIS A 22 12.39 -19.65 -13.11
N LEU A 23 13.41 -19.76 -12.26
CA LEU A 23 13.56 -18.98 -11.03
C LEU A 23 13.81 -17.49 -11.33
N ARG A 24 14.73 -17.17 -12.26
CA ARG A 24 14.97 -15.78 -12.66
C ARG A 24 13.72 -15.13 -13.25
N GLU A 25 13.03 -15.82 -14.15
CA GLU A 25 11.79 -15.30 -14.75
C GLU A 25 10.67 -15.15 -13.70
N LEU A 26 10.61 -16.04 -12.71
CA LEU A 26 9.67 -15.94 -11.60
C LEU A 26 9.93 -14.69 -10.75
N GLY A 27 11.19 -14.39 -10.45
CA GLY A 27 11.58 -13.16 -9.75
C GLY A 27 11.23 -11.91 -10.55
N TYR A 28 11.64 -11.85 -11.80
CA TYR A 28 11.31 -10.75 -12.71
C TYR A 28 9.81 -10.48 -12.79
N LEU A 29 8.98 -11.53 -12.89
CA LEU A 29 7.53 -11.39 -12.95
C LEU A 29 6.93 -10.87 -11.64
N LEU A 30 7.42 -11.31 -10.48
CA LEU A 30 6.98 -10.80 -9.18
C LEU A 30 7.34 -9.32 -9.00
N TYR A 31 8.57 -8.94 -9.36
CA TYR A 31 9.01 -7.56 -9.33
C TYR A 31 8.15 -6.69 -10.25
N ARG A 32 7.91 -7.16 -11.47
CA ARG A 32 7.04 -6.48 -12.44
C ARG A 32 5.60 -6.34 -11.93
N HIS A 33 5.04 -7.38 -11.29
CA HIS A 33 3.72 -7.29 -10.67
C HIS A 33 3.68 -6.17 -9.62
N HIS A 34 4.67 -6.13 -8.72
CA HIS A 34 4.77 -5.11 -7.69
C HIS A 34 4.82 -3.69 -8.29
N ASN A 35 5.59 -3.47 -9.35
CA ASN A 35 5.67 -2.15 -9.98
C ASN A 35 4.36 -1.78 -10.71
N LEU A 36 3.75 -2.70 -11.44
CA LEU A 36 2.54 -2.37 -12.20
C LEU A 36 1.33 -2.05 -11.31
N ILE A 37 1.25 -2.67 -10.11
CA ILE A 37 0.14 -2.43 -9.20
C ILE A 37 0.27 -1.14 -8.38
N THR A 38 1.47 -0.57 -8.33
CA THR A 38 1.76 0.69 -7.64
C THR A 38 1.63 1.90 -8.56
N MET A 39 1.70 1.71 -9.88
CA MET A 39 1.55 2.75 -10.90
C MET A 39 0.09 3.17 -11.11
N ASP A 40 -0.18 4.47 -11.08
CA ASP A 40 -1.52 5.05 -11.18
C ASP A 40 -2.08 5.06 -12.63
N GLU A 41 -1.21 4.88 -13.63
CA GLU A 41 -1.56 4.88 -15.06
C GLU A 41 -2.22 3.57 -15.50
N PHE A 42 -1.94 2.48 -14.78
CA PHE A 42 -2.41 1.15 -15.13
C PHE A 42 -3.61 0.75 -14.30
N SER A 43 -4.53 0.02 -14.93
CA SER A 43 -5.59 -0.61 -14.18
C SER A 43 -5.01 -1.73 -13.33
N TRP A 44 -5.24 -1.68 -12.02
CA TRP A 44 -4.74 -2.71 -11.09
C TRP A 44 -5.29 -4.11 -11.42
N CYS A 45 -6.40 -4.23 -12.15
CA CYS A 45 -6.96 -5.53 -12.56
C CYS A 45 -6.50 -6.01 -13.95
N GLY A 46 -5.61 -5.27 -14.62
CA GLY A 46 -5.11 -5.58 -15.97
C GLY A 46 -4.17 -6.79 -16.04
N GLU A 47 -3.56 -7.19 -14.93
CA GLU A 47 -2.39 -8.08 -14.92
C GLU A 47 -2.70 -9.58 -14.69
N VAL A 48 -3.89 -10.05 -15.06
CA VAL A 48 -4.28 -11.46 -14.89
C VAL A 48 -3.39 -12.42 -15.69
N GLU A 49 -2.89 -11.99 -16.85
CA GLU A 49 -1.96 -12.78 -17.67
C GLU A 49 -0.59 -12.94 -16.99
N LEU A 50 -0.12 -11.90 -16.30
CA LEU A 50 1.14 -11.93 -15.57
C LEU A 50 1.08 -12.96 -14.44
N GLU A 51 0.00 -12.97 -13.65
CA GLU A 51 -0.19 -13.97 -12.59
C GLU A 51 -0.28 -15.39 -13.13
N SER A 52 -0.89 -15.57 -14.30
CA SER A 52 -0.95 -16.88 -14.97
C SER A 52 0.43 -17.39 -15.36
N ARG A 53 1.35 -16.49 -15.76
CA ARG A 53 2.76 -16.83 -16.02
C ARG A 53 3.49 -17.20 -14.72
N ILE A 54 3.32 -16.42 -13.65
CA ILE A 54 3.89 -16.74 -12.33
C ILE A 54 3.49 -18.16 -11.91
N ALA A 55 2.19 -18.49 -12.02
CA ALA A 55 1.68 -19.82 -11.70
C ALA A 55 2.31 -20.91 -12.58
N ALA A 56 2.45 -20.70 -13.88
CA ALA A 56 3.07 -21.67 -14.79
C ALA A 56 4.56 -21.93 -14.47
N HIS A 57 5.31 -20.90 -14.04
CA HIS A 57 6.70 -21.06 -13.59
C HIS A 57 6.78 -21.85 -12.28
N LEU A 58 5.87 -21.60 -11.33
CA LEU A 58 5.77 -22.39 -10.10
C LEU A 58 5.42 -23.86 -10.38
N ASP A 59 4.46 -24.13 -11.27
CA ASP A 59 4.08 -25.50 -11.67
C ASP A 59 5.28 -26.25 -12.27
N ALA A 60 6.08 -25.59 -13.11
CA ALA A 60 7.29 -26.18 -13.69
C ALA A 60 8.34 -26.52 -12.62
N LEU A 61 8.51 -25.66 -11.63
CA LEU A 61 9.44 -25.87 -10.50
C LEU A 61 8.94 -26.99 -9.55
N GLU A 62 7.63 -27.09 -9.33
CA GLU A 62 7.04 -28.19 -8.57
C GLU A 62 7.28 -29.54 -9.27
N LEU A 63 7.03 -29.60 -10.58
CA LEU A 63 7.29 -30.79 -11.41
C LEU A 63 8.79 -31.17 -11.43
N GLY A 64 9.68 -30.19 -11.32
CA GLY A 64 11.13 -30.40 -11.23
C GLY A 64 11.63 -31.01 -9.92
N GLY A 65 10.76 -31.09 -8.90
CA GLY A 65 11.01 -31.84 -7.68
C GLY A 65 12.30 -31.43 -6.96
N MET A 66 13.18 -32.40 -6.70
CA MET A 66 14.41 -32.20 -5.92
C MET A 66 15.48 -31.41 -6.68
N LEU A 67 15.53 -31.51 -8.01
CA LEU A 67 16.52 -30.76 -8.79
C LEU A 67 16.19 -29.26 -8.76
N ALA A 68 14.93 -28.91 -9.02
CA ALA A 68 14.45 -27.52 -8.90
C ALA A 68 14.65 -26.98 -7.47
N PHE A 69 14.40 -27.79 -6.44
CA PHE A 69 14.69 -27.40 -5.04
C PHE A 69 16.16 -27.03 -4.83
N ARG A 70 17.10 -27.84 -5.30
CA ARG A 70 18.53 -27.54 -5.17
C ARG A 70 18.92 -26.26 -5.91
N CYS A 71 18.33 -26.02 -7.08
CA CYS A 71 18.52 -24.75 -7.79
C CYS A 71 18.03 -23.56 -6.94
N SER A 72 16.82 -23.65 -6.37
CA SER A 72 16.31 -22.59 -5.49
C SER A 72 17.17 -22.40 -4.23
N GLU A 73 17.63 -23.48 -3.60
CA GLU A 73 18.50 -23.42 -2.42
C GLU A 73 19.85 -22.75 -2.74
N GLN A 74 20.42 -23.03 -3.92
CA GLN A 74 21.66 -22.39 -4.37
C GLN A 74 21.49 -20.89 -4.63
N LEU A 75 20.39 -20.50 -5.27
CA LEU A 75 20.13 -19.11 -5.66
C LEU A 75 19.73 -18.20 -4.47
N ILE A 76 19.50 -18.73 -3.26
CA ILE A 76 19.40 -17.91 -2.04
C ILE A 76 20.68 -17.10 -1.80
N ALA A 77 21.83 -17.60 -2.24
CA ALA A 77 23.11 -16.90 -2.12
C ALA A 77 23.42 -16.00 -3.32
N SER A 78 22.48 -15.84 -4.27
CA SER A 78 22.69 -14.99 -5.43
C SER A 78 22.76 -13.51 -5.03
N SER A 79 23.62 -12.76 -5.71
CA SER A 79 23.65 -11.30 -5.64
C SER A 79 22.71 -10.64 -6.64
N ASP A 80 22.11 -11.42 -7.54
CA ASP A 80 21.09 -10.97 -8.46
C ASP A 80 19.72 -11.02 -7.76
N GLU A 81 19.05 -9.87 -7.69
CA GLU A 81 17.81 -9.73 -6.91
C GLU A 81 16.65 -10.53 -7.52
N ASP A 82 16.59 -10.68 -8.85
CA ASP A 82 15.54 -11.48 -9.52
C ASP A 82 15.73 -12.97 -9.22
N GLU A 83 16.96 -13.46 -9.30
CA GLU A 83 17.28 -14.85 -8.93
C GLU A 83 16.96 -15.14 -7.46
N LEU A 84 17.35 -14.23 -6.56
CA LEU A 84 17.07 -14.33 -5.13
C LEU A 84 15.55 -14.30 -4.85
N LEU A 85 14.82 -13.36 -5.44
CA LEU A 85 13.38 -13.22 -5.30
C LEU A 85 12.64 -14.49 -5.75
N GLY A 86 12.97 -14.98 -6.94
CA GLY A 86 12.39 -16.21 -7.49
C GLY A 86 12.69 -17.44 -6.64
N ALA A 87 13.93 -17.55 -6.12
CA ALA A 87 14.34 -18.61 -5.22
C ALA A 87 13.54 -18.62 -3.92
N ILE A 88 13.46 -17.48 -3.22
CA ILE A 88 12.73 -17.36 -1.95
C ILE A 88 11.24 -17.67 -2.17
N TYR A 89 10.63 -17.10 -3.23
CA TYR A 89 9.22 -17.30 -3.51
C TYR A 89 8.90 -18.75 -3.86
N SER A 90 9.74 -19.40 -4.67
CA SER A 90 9.62 -20.83 -5.00
C SER A 90 9.68 -21.71 -3.74
N LEU A 91 10.64 -21.44 -2.85
CA LEU A 91 10.82 -22.20 -1.60
C LEU A 91 9.68 -21.99 -0.60
N ALA A 92 9.09 -20.79 -0.58
CA ALA A 92 8.09 -20.40 0.40
C ALA A 92 6.64 -20.57 -0.09
N THR A 93 6.39 -21.00 -1.33
CA THR A 93 5.03 -21.11 -1.88
C THR A 93 4.50 -22.55 -1.93
N LEU A 94 5.38 -23.55 -2.10
CA LEU A 94 4.97 -24.95 -2.24
C LEU A 94 4.47 -25.53 -0.91
N LEU A 95 3.15 -25.67 -0.77
CA LEU A 95 2.44 -25.94 0.50
C LEU A 95 2.76 -27.29 1.17
N ASN A 96 3.28 -28.26 0.43
CA ASN A 96 3.51 -29.63 0.93
C ASN A 96 4.95 -29.88 1.41
N ASP A 97 5.80 -28.85 1.46
CA ASP A 97 7.22 -29.02 1.73
C ASP A 97 7.75 -28.01 2.76
N ASP A 98 7.45 -28.29 4.04
CA ASP A 98 7.91 -27.47 5.18
C ASP A 98 9.43 -27.29 5.19
N GLN A 99 10.19 -28.24 4.63
CA GLN A 99 11.65 -28.13 4.60
C GLN A 99 12.09 -26.97 3.70
N ARG A 100 11.49 -26.81 2.52
CA ARG A 100 11.78 -25.69 1.61
C ARG A 100 11.49 -24.35 2.26
N CYS A 101 10.31 -24.23 2.87
CA CYS A 101 9.91 -22.99 3.53
C CYS A 101 10.86 -22.65 4.70
N ARG A 102 11.33 -23.64 5.46
CA ARG A 102 12.35 -23.43 6.51
C ARG A 102 13.67 -22.90 5.97
N VAL A 103 14.12 -23.35 4.79
CA VAL A 103 15.35 -22.82 4.17
C VAL A 103 15.20 -21.33 3.89
N ALA A 104 14.08 -20.91 3.28
CA ALA A 104 13.80 -19.49 3.00
C ALA A 104 13.71 -18.65 4.30
N LEU A 105 13.06 -19.16 5.34
CA LEU A 105 12.92 -18.46 6.63
C LEU A 105 14.24 -18.38 7.41
N SER A 106 15.11 -19.39 7.30
CA SER A 106 16.45 -19.35 7.88
C SER A 106 17.28 -18.27 7.19
N ALA A 107 17.30 -18.30 5.85
CA ALA A 107 17.99 -17.30 5.04
C ALA A 107 17.51 -15.87 5.36
N PHE A 108 16.20 -15.67 5.53
CA PHE A 108 15.64 -14.38 5.94
C PHE A 108 16.23 -13.85 7.26
N SER A 109 16.38 -14.71 8.27
CA SER A 109 16.92 -14.29 9.58
C SER A 109 18.42 -13.96 9.55
N GLU A 110 19.14 -14.55 8.60
CA GLU A 110 20.59 -14.44 8.43
C GLU A 110 20.99 -13.41 7.36
N ALA A 111 20.08 -13.01 6.47
CA ALA A 111 20.32 -12.09 5.36
C ALA A 111 20.84 -10.73 5.82
N ASP A 112 21.70 -10.11 5.02
CA ASP A 112 22.13 -8.72 5.22
C ASP A 112 20.91 -7.76 5.14
N ASP A 113 21.00 -6.62 5.83
CA ASP A 113 19.86 -5.70 5.98
C ASP A 113 19.38 -5.18 4.60
N GLU A 114 20.30 -5.03 3.65
CA GLU A 114 20.06 -4.57 2.28
C GLU A 114 19.22 -5.56 1.46
N LEU A 115 19.27 -6.87 1.78
CA LEU A 115 18.54 -7.91 1.05
C LEU A 115 17.15 -8.18 1.64
N LEU A 116 16.87 -7.72 2.87
CA LEU A 116 15.57 -7.94 3.52
C LEU A 116 14.37 -7.47 2.69
N PRO A 117 14.40 -6.35 1.92
CA PRO A 117 13.29 -5.97 1.05
C PRO A 117 12.90 -7.06 0.03
N VAL A 118 13.88 -7.77 -0.54
CA VAL A 118 13.63 -8.89 -1.48
C VAL A 118 12.88 -10.02 -0.79
N PHE A 119 13.28 -10.36 0.44
CA PHE A 119 12.57 -11.35 1.24
C PHE A 119 11.17 -10.87 1.66
N VAL A 120 10.99 -9.59 1.99
CA VAL A 120 9.68 -9.04 2.35
C VAL A 120 8.71 -9.20 1.19
N MET A 121 9.14 -8.87 -0.02
CA MET A 121 8.35 -9.07 -1.24
C MET A 121 8.00 -10.55 -1.44
N ALA A 122 9.00 -11.43 -1.44
CA ALA A 122 8.80 -12.86 -1.65
C ALA A 122 7.85 -13.50 -0.62
N LEU A 123 8.15 -13.33 0.68
CA LEU A 123 7.41 -13.95 1.78
C LEU A 123 6.02 -13.33 1.99
N GLY A 124 5.83 -12.07 1.58
CA GLY A 124 4.53 -11.40 1.57
C GLY A 124 3.53 -12.07 0.64
N HIS A 125 3.97 -12.45 -0.56
CA HIS A 125 3.14 -13.12 -1.57
C HIS A 125 3.08 -14.64 -1.43
N ALA A 126 4.02 -15.25 -0.71
CA ALA A 126 4.18 -16.69 -0.62
C ALA A 126 2.97 -17.38 0.07
N GLY A 127 2.65 -18.61 -0.35
CA GLY A 127 1.46 -19.33 0.12
C GLY A 127 1.62 -20.11 1.43
N HIS A 128 2.83 -20.37 1.91
CA HIS A 128 3.05 -21.43 2.92
C HIS A 128 2.58 -21.04 4.33
N PRO A 129 1.79 -21.89 5.02
CA PRO A 129 1.16 -21.56 6.31
C PRO A 129 2.16 -21.41 7.47
N ALA A 130 3.37 -21.96 7.35
CA ALA A 130 4.41 -21.84 8.38
C ALA A 130 5.10 -20.46 8.43
N ILE A 131 4.88 -19.59 7.43
CA ILE A 131 5.55 -18.28 7.35
C ILE A 131 5.15 -17.40 8.53
N THR A 132 3.86 -17.08 8.66
CA THR A 132 3.36 -16.15 9.69
C THR A 132 3.70 -16.58 11.11
N PRO A 133 3.50 -17.85 11.53
CA PRO A 133 3.90 -18.31 12.86
C PRO A 133 5.40 -18.15 13.14
N THR A 134 6.26 -18.40 12.14
CA THR A 134 7.72 -18.22 12.29
C THR A 134 8.07 -16.74 12.41
N LEU A 135 7.49 -15.89 11.57
CA LEU A 135 7.77 -14.45 11.59
C LEU A 135 7.27 -13.76 12.87
N ILE A 136 6.20 -14.26 13.48
CA ILE A 136 5.76 -13.80 14.82
C ILE A 136 6.86 -14.03 15.86
N GLN A 137 7.60 -15.12 15.78
CA GLN A 137 8.76 -15.35 16.67
C GLN A 137 9.88 -14.36 16.37
N PHE A 138 10.10 -14.05 15.09
CA PHE A 138 11.11 -13.08 14.64
C PHE A 138 10.76 -11.62 14.94
N LEU A 139 9.53 -11.30 15.36
CA LEU A 139 9.23 -9.97 15.93
C LEU A 139 10.12 -9.64 17.13
N SER A 140 10.55 -10.64 17.90
CA SER A 140 11.49 -10.46 19.03
C SER A 140 12.95 -10.79 18.67
N HIS A 141 13.29 -10.79 17.38
CA HIS A 141 14.65 -11.08 16.92
C HIS A 141 15.64 -10.01 17.39
N GLN A 142 16.89 -10.42 17.67
CA GLN A 142 17.91 -9.52 18.22
C GLN A 142 18.34 -8.42 17.23
N ARG A 143 18.25 -8.68 15.93
CA ARG A 143 18.46 -7.69 14.86
C ARG A 143 17.16 -6.90 14.63
N PRO A 144 17.13 -5.58 14.89
CA PRO A 144 15.94 -4.77 14.67
C PRO A 144 15.44 -4.76 13.22
N ALA A 145 16.35 -4.85 12.24
CA ALA A 145 16.01 -4.94 10.82
C ALA A 145 15.16 -6.19 10.50
N VAL A 146 15.58 -7.36 10.99
CA VAL A 146 14.80 -8.62 10.84
C VAL A 146 13.45 -8.54 11.56
N SER A 147 13.40 -7.92 12.75
CA SER A 147 12.14 -7.70 13.48
C SER A 147 11.19 -6.81 12.68
N ARG A 148 11.68 -5.72 12.09
CA ARG A 148 10.90 -4.81 11.25
C ARG A 148 10.42 -5.49 9.97
N ALA A 149 11.31 -6.20 9.28
CA ALA A 149 10.96 -6.95 8.07
C ALA A 149 9.91 -8.03 8.35
N SER A 150 9.99 -8.70 9.51
CA SER A 150 8.97 -9.66 9.96
C SER A 150 7.61 -8.99 10.12
N ALA A 151 7.57 -7.82 10.77
CA ALA A 151 6.35 -7.04 10.94
C ALA A 151 5.74 -6.61 9.59
N GLN A 152 6.58 -6.18 8.63
CA GLN A 152 6.15 -5.83 7.28
C GLN A 152 5.47 -7.01 6.56
N VAL A 153 6.10 -8.19 6.59
CA VAL A 153 5.51 -9.39 5.97
C VAL A 153 4.21 -9.79 6.66
N ILE A 154 4.16 -9.81 8.00
CA ILE A 154 2.92 -10.17 8.72
C ILE A 154 1.79 -9.18 8.41
N ALA A 155 2.08 -7.88 8.44
CA ALA A 155 1.13 -6.83 8.10
C ALA A 155 0.64 -6.94 6.66
N PHE A 156 1.52 -7.27 5.71
CA PHE A 156 1.14 -7.49 4.32
C PHE A 156 0.26 -8.74 4.18
N ARG A 157 0.58 -9.84 4.86
CA ARG A 157 -0.11 -11.13 4.71
C ARG A 157 -1.53 -11.14 5.29
N GLN A 158 -1.80 -10.34 6.33
CA GLN A 158 -3.12 -10.22 6.97
C GLN A 158 -3.71 -11.55 7.47
N ASP A 159 -2.86 -12.53 7.82
CA ASP A 159 -3.26 -13.89 8.20
C ASP A 159 -2.84 -14.30 9.61
N ALA A 160 -2.30 -13.37 10.41
CA ALA A 160 -1.95 -13.62 11.81
C ALA A 160 -3.20 -13.70 12.71
N ASP A 161 -3.13 -14.52 13.75
CA ASP A 161 -4.05 -14.40 14.88
C ASP A 161 -3.58 -13.25 15.79
N PRO A 162 -4.35 -12.18 16.01
CA PRO A 162 -3.97 -11.09 16.90
C PRO A 162 -3.46 -11.58 18.26
N LYS A 163 -4.06 -12.64 18.84
CA LYS A 163 -3.64 -13.18 20.15
C LYS A 163 -2.20 -13.67 20.18
N SER A 164 -1.68 -14.15 19.04
CA SER A 164 -0.30 -14.63 18.94
C SER A 164 0.73 -13.50 19.01
N ILE A 165 0.35 -12.27 18.66
CA ILE A 165 1.22 -11.08 18.65
C ILE A 165 1.16 -10.35 20.00
N TRP A 166 0.13 -10.59 20.82
CA TRP A 166 -0.08 -9.95 22.12
C TRP A 166 1.15 -9.90 23.05
N PRO A 167 1.96 -10.97 23.17
CA PRO A 167 3.18 -10.93 23.99
C PRO A 167 4.19 -9.86 23.51
N CYS A 168 4.25 -9.58 22.21
CA CYS A 168 5.19 -8.62 21.63
C CYS A 168 4.85 -7.16 22.02
N LEU A 169 3.58 -6.83 22.25
CA LEU A 169 3.18 -5.50 22.77
C LEU A 169 3.72 -5.21 24.17
N HIS A 170 4.04 -6.25 24.94
CA HIS A 170 4.55 -6.14 26.31
C HIS A 170 6.06 -6.45 26.39
N ASN A 171 6.74 -6.51 25.25
CA ASN A 171 8.17 -6.80 25.21
C ASN A 171 8.97 -5.63 25.82
N ALA A 172 10.10 -5.93 26.47
CA ALA A 172 10.98 -4.93 27.05
C ALA A 172 11.61 -4.01 25.98
N ALA A 173 11.91 -4.53 24.80
CA ALA A 173 12.50 -3.78 23.70
C ALA A 173 11.45 -2.89 22.98
N PRO A 174 11.65 -1.57 22.90
CA PRO A 174 10.69 -0.66 22.26
C PRO A 174 10.37 -1.02 20.81
N TYR A 175 11.40 -1.31 20.00
CA TYR A 175 11.20 -1.65 18.58
C TYR A 175 10.29 -2.87 18.36
N VAL A 176 10.28 -3.84 19.30
CA VAL A 176 9.40 -5.02 19.22
C VAL A 176 7.95 -4.62 19.47
N ARG A 177 7.72 -3.69 20.41
CA ARG A 177 6.37 -3.18 20.70
C ARG A 177 5.84 -2.34 19.54
N ASP A 178 6.68 -1.48 18.98
CA ASP A 178 6.33 -0.62 17.85
C ASP A 178 5.98 -1.48 16.61
N ASN A 179 6.80 -2.50 16.34
CA ASN A 179 6.55 -3.46 15.27
C ASN A 179 5.26 -4.28 15.49
N ALA A 180 4.98 -4.69 16.74
CA ALA A 180 3.73 -5.35 17.07
C ALA A 180 2.53 -4.42 16.82
N LEU A 181 2.60 -3.18 17.29
CA LEU A 181 1.55 -2.18 17.09
C LEU A 181 1.31 -1.88 15.60
N PHE A 182 2.38 -1.80 14.81
CA PHE A 182 2.29 -1.68 13.35
C PHE A 182 1.47 -2.81 12.74
N VAL A 183 1.71 -4.07 13.13
CA VAL A 183 0.92 -5.22 12.66
C VAL A 183 -0.54 -5.13 13.10
N TYR A 184 -0.81 -4.81 14.37
CA TYR A 184 -2.18 -4.62 14.86
C TYR A 184 -2.94 -3.55 14.09
N ALA A 185 -2.28 -2.42 13.80
CA ALA A 185 -2.86 -1.32 13.03
C ALA A 185 -3.18 -1.74 11.60
N ALA A 186 -2.26 -2.45 10.93
CA ALA A 186 -2.50 -2.98 9.58
C ALA A 186 -3.69 -3.95 9.53
N MET A 187 -3.91 -4.73 10.57
CA MET A 187 -5.03 -5.67 10.66
C MET A 187 -6.34 -5.03 11.15
N GLY A 188 -6.32 -3.76 11.54
CA GLY A 188 -7.46 -3.07 12.16
C GLY A 188 -7.88 -3.69 13.50
N ALA A 189 -6.97 -4.30 14.25
CA ALA A 189 -7.26 -5.07 15.45
C ALA A 189 -7.46 -4.17 16.70
N THR A 190 -8.60 -3.48 16.75
CA THR A 190 -9.00 -2.49 17.76
C THR A 190 -9.16 -3.02 19.20
N GLU A 191 -9.19 -4.32 19.44
CA GLU A 191 -9.29 -4.91 20.79
C GLU A 191 -8.11 -4.55 21.69
N ILE A 192 -6.97 -4.16 21.10
CA ILE A 192 -5.76 -3.79 21.82
C ILE A 192 -5.74 -2.33 22.28
N ILE A 193 -6.66 -1.48 21.80
CA ILE A 193 -6.64 -0.04 22.06
C ILE A 193 -6.54 0.29 23.55
N PRO A 194 -7.38 -0.25 24.47
CA PRO A 194 -7.33 0.17 25.86
C PRO A 194 -5.99 -0.14 26.54
N ALA A 195 -5.40 -1.30 26.24
CA ALA A 195 -4.13 -1.72 26.82
C ALA A 195 -2.96 -0.92 26.23
N THR A 196 -2.97 -0.66 24.93
CA THR A 196 -1.92 0.11 24.26
C THR A 196 -2.00 1.59 24.62
N GLU A 197 -3.19 2.16 24.79
CA GLU A 197 -3.35 3.53 25.27
C GLU A 197 -2.73 3.72 26.66
N GLN A 198 -2.96 2.77 27.57
CA GLN A 198 -2.34 2.80 28.90
C GLN A 198 -0.81 2.71 28.80
N LEU A 199 -0.30 1.84 27.92
CA LEU A 199 1.14 1.64 27.76
C LEU A 199 1.86 2.86 27.16
N LEU A 200 1.28 3.46 26.13
CA LEU A 200 1.92 4.55 25.39
C LEU A 200 1.67 5.92 26.05
N PHE A 201 0.42 6.22 26.40
CA PHE A 201 0.01 7.59 26.78
C PHE A 201 0.07 7.87 28.29
N ASP A 202 0.07 6.84 29.14
CA ASP A 202 0.27 7.04 30.59
C ASP A 202 1.76 6.98 30.98
N SER A 203 2.65 6.81 30.01
CA SER A 203 4.10 6.94 30.22
C SER A 203 4.51 8.42 30.15
N ASP A 204 5.50 8.83 30.95
CA ASP A 204 6.07 10.20 30.91
C ASP A 204 6.83 10.50 29.59
N GLY A 205 6.85 9.55 28.65
CA GLY A 205 7.57 9.65 27.38
C GLY A 205 6.77 10.33 26.28
N VAL A 206 7.49 10.87 25.28
CA VAL A 206 6.89 11.36 24.04
C VAL A 206 6.48 10.17 23.19
N VAL A 207 5.22 10.12 22.78
CA VAL A 207 4.75 9.10 21.82
C VAL A 207 5.30 9.45 20.44
N SER A 208 5.93 8.48 19.78
CA SER A 208 6.45 8.65 18.43
C SER A 208 5.32 8.85 17.42
N ASP A 209 5.62 9.53 16.31
CA ASP A 209 4.65 9.76 15.23
C ASP A 209 4.15 8.45 14.63
N GLU A 210 5.01 7.42 14.52
CA GLU A 210 4.61 6.11 14.01
C GLU A 210 3.59 5.42 14.92
N ASN A 211 3.80 5.50 16.24
CA ASN A 211 2.88 4.92 17.22
C ASN A 211 1.57 5.71 17.28
N LEU A 212 1.63 7.04 17.14
CA LEU A 212 0.44 7.88 17.02
C LEU A 212 -0.36 7.53 15.76
N CYS A 213 0.29 7.44 14.60
CA CYS A 213 -0.32 7.03 13.33
C CYS A 213 -0.95 5.63 13.43
N ALA A 214 -0.26 4.65 14.03
CA ALA A 214 -0.79 3.31 14.21
C ALA A 214 -2.05 3.30 15.10
N MET A 215 -2.05 4.08 16.20
CA MET A 215 -3.22 4.21 17.07
C MET A 215 -4.38 4.97 16.40
N LEU A 216 -4.09 5.95 15.54
CA LEU A 216 -5.11 6.60 14.69
C LEU A 216 -5.74 5.63 13.69
N LYS A 217 -4.94 4.76 13.05
CA LYS A 217 -5.43 3.71 12.14
C LYS A 217 -6.36 2.71 12.86
N LEU A 218 -6.19 2.55 14.17
CA LEU A 218 -7.08 1.76 15.02
C LEU A 218 -8.31 2.54 15.51
N GLY A 219 -8.36 3.86 15.36
CA GLY A 219 -9.46 4.69 15.87
C GLY A 219 -9.39 4.95 17.38
N SER A 220 -8.18 4.97 17.96
CA SER A 220 -7.96 5.30 19.38
C SER A 220 -8.47 6.72 19.70
N PRO A 221 -9.40 6.89 20.64
CA PRO A 221 -9.89 8.21 21.03
C PRO A 221 -8.78 9.12 21.57
N ARG A 222 -7.83 8.59 22.36
CA ARG A 222 -6.70 9.40 22.87
C ARG A 222 -5.76 9.83 21.75
N ALA A 223 -5.47 8.95 20.79
CA ALA A 223 -4.66 9.29 19.63
C ALA A 223 -5.31 10.38 18.78
N ILE A 224 -6.63 10.35 18.59
CA ILE A 224 -7.38 11.38 17.86
C ILE A 224 -7.21 12.75 18.53
N GLU A 225 -7.35 12.84 19.85
CA GLU A 225 -7.16 14.11 20.57
C GLU A 225 -5.72 14.63 20.49
N LEU A 226 -4.72 13.75 20.61
CA LEU A 226 -3.33 14.14 20.45
C LEU A 226 -3.02 14.61 19.03
N ALA A 227 -3.53 13.90 18.02
CA ALA A 227 -3.39 14.28 16.62
C ALA A 227 -4.03 15.63 16.33
N ARG A 228 -5.20 15.94 16.93
CA ARG A 228 -5.81 17.29 16.84
C ARG A 228 -4.87 18.36 17.38
N GLY A 229 -4.23 18.09 18.52
CA GLY A 229 -3.24 18.99 19.12
C GLY A 229 -2.00 19.20 18.23
N HIS A 230 -1.52 18.16 17.56
CA HIS A 230 -0.41 18.24 16.62
C HIS A 230 -0.79 19.00 15.34
N CYS A 231 -1.95 18.67 14.74
CA CYS A 231 -2.48 19.30 13.54
C CYS A 231 -2.84 20.79 13.72
N ALA A 232 -2.95 21.27 14.97
CA ALA A 232 -3.20 22.67 15.27
C ALA A 232 -1.95 23.56 15.14
N LYS A 233 -0.76 22.97 14.95
CA LYS A 233 0.53 23.68 14.95
C LYS A 233 1.37 23.28 13.75
N ALA A 234 1.99 24.27 13.09
CA ALA A 234 2.76 24.03 11.87
C ALA A 234 3.95 23.09 12.11
N GLU A 235 4.64 23.25 13.24
CA GLU A 235 5.88 22.52 13.56
C GLU A 235 5.71 21.03 13.85
N SER A 236 4.48 20.57 14.13
CA SER A 236 4.18 19.18 14.49
C SER A 236 3.16 18.52 13.56
N THR A 237 2.57 19.28 12.63
CA THR A 237 1.63 18.72 11.67
C THR A 237 2.37 17.95 10.60
N THR A 238 1.90 16.75 10.27
CA THR A 238 2.36 15.99 9.12
C THR A 238 1.20 15.69 8.17
N ALA A 239 1.53 15.40 6.91
CA ALA A 239 0.53 15.02 5.91
C ALA A 239 -0.22 13.74 6.30
N GLU A 240 0.48 12.74 6.88
CA GLU A 240 -0.14 11.49 7.32
C GLU A 240 -1.12 11.72 8.48
N LEU A 241 -0.78 12.56 9.46
CA LEU A 241 -1.67 12.88 10.57
C LEU A 241 -2.96 13.58 10.09
N LEU A 242 -2.85 14.56 9.19
CA LEU A 242 -4.03 15.23 8.61
C LEU A 242 -4.93 14.24 7.86
N MET A 243 -4.32 13.36 7.08
CA MET A 243 -5.04 12.36 6.31
C MET A 243 -5.76 11.35 7.22
N LEU A 244 -5.06 10.80 8.22
CA LEU A 244 -5.65 9.86 9.18
C LEU A 244 -6.74 10.51 10.04
N LEU A 245 -6.58 11.78 10.41
CA LEU A 245 -7.63 12.54 11.12
C LEU A 245 -8.86 12.73 10.24
N ALA A 246 -8.67 13.07 8.95
CA ALA A 246 -9.77 13.18 8.00
C ALA A 246 -10.52 11.85 7.80
N MET A 247 -9.81 10.72 7.76
CA MET A 247 -10.40 9.39 7.62
C MET A 247 -11.29 9.00 8.81
N GLN A 248 -11.05 9.55 10.02
CA GLN A 248 -11.93 9.36 11.17
C GLN A 248 -13.35 9.87 10.90
N GLY A 249 -13.53 10.78 9.93
CA GLY A 249 -14.84 11.26 9.49
C GLY A 249 -15.57 12.18 10.48
N VAL A 250 -14.85 12.74 11.47
CA VAL A 250 -15.43 13.63 12.47
C VAL A 250 -15.56 15.04 11.90
N LEU A 251 -16.77 15.40 11.46
CA LEU A 251 -17.01 16.65 10.72
C LEU A 251 -16.66 17.94 11.48
N SER A 252 -16.58 17.89 12.83
CA SER A 252 -16.11 19.04 13.62
C SER A 252 -14.63 19.36 13.42
N ASP A 253 -13.84 18.45 12.86
CA ASP A 253 -12.43 18.68 12.52
C ASP A 253 -12.25 19.52 11.25
N LEU A 254 -13.34 19.89 10.56
CA LEU A 254 -13.29 20.71 9.35
C LEU A 254 -12.48 21.99 9.54
N GLY A 255 -12.74 22.74 10.62
CA GLY A 255 -12.05 24.01 10.87
C GLY A 255 -10.56 23.83 11.13
N LEU A 256 -10.18 22.76 11.82
CA LEU A 256 -8.80 22.41 12.11
C LEU A 256 -8.05 22.07 10.82
N ILE A 257 -8.58 21.13 10.04
CA ILE A 257 -7.97 20.69 8.78
C ILE A 257 -7.90 21.86 7.79
N TYR A 258 -8.96 22.67 7.69
CA TYR A 258 -8.96 23.87 6.84
C TYR A 258 -7.89 24.89 7.27
N SER A 259 -7.68 25.08 8.57
CA SER A 259 -6.65 26.00 9.08
C SER A 259 -5.23 25.53 8.76
N ALA A 260 -5.00 24.22 8.73
CA ALA A 260 -3.70 23.65 8.35
C ALA A 260 -3.31 23.97 6.91
N ALA A 261 -4.28 24.25 6.02
CA ALA A 261 -3.99 24.71 4.66
C ALA A 261 -3.30 26.08 4.61
N GLY A 262 -3.31 26.83 5.72
CA GLY A 262 -2.55 28.08 5.87
C GLY A 262 -1.06 27.89 6.14
N PHE A 263 -0.62 26.68 6.49
CA PHE A 263 0.81 26.38 6.61
C PHE A 263 1.36 26.02 5.22
N PRO A 264 2.41 26.70 4.71
CA PRO A 264 2.87 26.50 3.34
C PRO A 264 3.13 25.05 2.94
N GLU A 265 3.77 24.28 3.83
CA GLU A 265 4.10 22.86 3.58
C GLU A 265 2.88 21.93 3.70
N MET A 266 1.81 22.36 4.39
CA MET A 266 0.61 21.55 4.62
C MET A 266 -0.57 21.95 3.73
N ALA A 267 -0.41 22.94 2.85
CA ALA A 267 -1.46 23.41 1.97
C ALA A 267 -2.09 22.27 1.15
N ILE A 268 -1.27 21.53 0.38
CA ILE A 268 -1.74 20.40 -0.44
C ILE A 268 -2.28 19.25 0.43
N PRO A 269 -1.55 18.74 1.45
CA PRO A 269 -2.07 17.70 2.35
C PRO A 269 -3.41 18.05 3.00
N ALA A 270 -3.58 19.29 3.46
CA ALA A 270 -4.82 19.74 4.07
C ALA A 270 -5.97 19.76 3.06
N LEU A 271 -5.75 20.23 1.83
CA LEU A 271 -6.77 20.21 0.77
C LEU A 271 -7.20 18.78 0.42
N GLN A 272 -6.25 17.86 0.33
CA GLN A 272 -6.54 16.43 0.12
C GLN A 272 -7.32 15.83 1.30
N ALA A 273 -6.92 16.14 2.54
CA ALA A 273 -7.60 15.73 3.75
C ALA A 273 -9.03 16.29 3.84
N LEU A 274 -9.30 17.51 3.38
CA LEU A 274 -10.66 18.07 3.29
C LEU A 274 -11.55 17.26 2.34
N GLY A 275 -11.01 16.84 1.19
CA GLY A 275 -11.70 15.94 0.27
C GLY A 275 -12.07 14.61 0.93
N VAL A 276 -11.14 14.02 1.70
CA VAL A 276 -11.36 12.78 2.43
C VAL A 276 -12.38 12.95 3.56
N LEU A 277 -12.28 14.03 4.35
CA LEU A 277 -13.23 14.36 5.41
C LEU A 277 -14.66 14.44 4.87
N GLY A 278 -14.83 14.89 3.62
CA GLY A 278 -16.09 14.81 2.90
C GLY A 278 -17.15 15.81 3.37
N ASN A 279 -16.77 16.84 4.11
CA ASN A 279 -17.71 17.88 4.56
C ASN A 279 -17.88 18.94 3.48
N VAL A 280 -19.02 18.90 2.77
CA VAL A 280 -19.34 19.80 1.66
C VAL A 280 -19.46 21.27 2.03
N GLN A 281 -19.52 21.62 3.33
CA GLN A 281 -19.51 23.02 3.78
C GLN A 281 -18.27 23.79 3.28
N VAL A 282 -17.17 23.08 3.03
CA VAL A 282 -15.90 23.68 2.58
C VAL A 282 -15.88 24.01 1.08
N ILE A 283 -16.81 23.48 0.28
CA ILE A 283 -16.78 23.60 -1.19
C ILE A 283 -16.71 25.07 -1.66
N PRO A 284 -17.51 26.03 -1.15
CA PRO A 284 -17.38 27.42 -1.57
C PRO A 284 -16.00 28.03 -1.31
N ALA A 285 -15.28 27.58 -0.27
CA ALA A 285 -13.93 28.02 0.03
C ALA A 285 -12.92 27.36 -0.92
N LEU A 286 -13.04 26.05 -1.16
CA LEU A 286 -12.21 25.32 -2.13
C LEU A 286 -12.32 25.89 -3.54
N ILE A 287 -13.54 26.19 -4.00
CA ILE A 287 -13.75 26.80 -5.32
C ILE A 287 -12.96 28.11 -5.45
N LYS A 288 -12.88 28.95 -4.40
CA LYS A 288 -12.07 30.18 -4.44
C LYS A 288 -10.57 29.91 -4.58
N VAL A 289 -10.06 28.79 -4.06
CA VAL A 289 -8.65 28.40 -4.21
C VAL A 289 -8.30 28.16 -5.67
N LEU A 290 -9.25 27.71 -6.51
CA LEU A 290 -9.04 27.56 -7.97
C LEU A 290 -8.71 28.88 -8.69
N GLN A 291 -8.88 30.03 -8.06
CA GLN A 291 -8.49 31.33 -8.61
C GLN A 291 -7.02 31.69 -8.36
N GLN A 292 -6.32 30.91 -7.52
CA GLN A 292 -4.92 31.14 -7.20
C GLN A 292 -4.01 30.75 -8.38
N ASN A 293 -2.83 31.35 -8.45
CA ASN A 293 -1.85 31.08 -9.49
C ASN A 293 -0.86 29.98 -9.07
N ASP A 294 -1.40 28.84 -8.65
CA ASP A 294 -0.66 27.65 -8.25
C ASP A 294 -1.39 26.41 -8.78
N ASP A 295 -0.77 25.69 -9.73
CA ASP A 295 -1.39 24.54 -10.39
C ASP A 295 -1.48 23.31 -9.45
N ALA A 296 -0.52 23.14 -8.54
CA ALA A 296 -0.54 22.02 -7.61
C ALA A 296 -1.68 22.16 -6.59
N LEU A 297 -1.92 23.38 -6.08
CA LEU A 297 -3.09 23.66 -5.25
C LEU A 297 -4.40 23.45 -6.00
N LYS A 298 -4.46 23.85 -7.26
CA LYS A 298 -5.63 23.66 -8.13
C LYS A 298 -5.96 22.18 -8.34
N VAL A 299 -4.96 21.35 -8.64
CA VAL A 299 -5.12 19.90 -8.80
C VAL A 299 -5.63 19.28 -7.50
N ALA A 300 -5.01 19.60 -6.36
CA ALA A 300 -5.43 19.09 -5.06
C ALA A 300 -6.89 19.47 -4.73
N VAL A 301 -7.31 20.69 -5.07
CA VAL A 301 -8.71 21.13 -4.92
C VAL A 301 -9.63 20.40 -5.88
N ALA A 302 -9.26 20.26 -7.15
CA ALA A 302 -10.07 19.57 -8.15
C ALA A 302 -10.32 18.11 -7.73
N ASP A 303 -9.30 17.43 -7.21
CA ASP A 303 -9.41 16.07 -6.66
C ASP A 303 -10.30 16.01 -5.43
N ALA A 304 -10.14 16.95 -4.49
CA ALA A 304 -10.99 17.02 -3.30
C ALA A 304 -12.45 17.28 -3.66
N LEU A 305 -12.71 18.20 -4.60
CA LEU A 305 -14.05 18.49 -5.10
C LEU A 305 -14.65 17.27 -5.81
N GLN A 306 -13.90 16.61 -6.69
CA GLN A 306 -14.35 15.38 -7.33
C GLN A 306 -14.67 14.29 -6.31
N LEU A 307 -13.78 14.05 -5.34
CA LEU A 307 -13.95 13.02 -4.32
C LEU A 307 -15.21 13.25 -3.46
N MET A 308 -15.57 14.50 -3.17
CA MET A 308 -16.79 14.79 -2.40
C MET A 308 -18.04 14.73 -3.28
N THR A 309 -17.97 15.28 -4.48
CA THR A 309 -19.17 15.65 -5.26
C THR A 309 -19.56 14.63 -6.32
N GLY A 310 -18.61 13.82 -6.80
CA GLY A 310 -18.80 12.95 -7.95
C GLY A 310 -19.17 13.71 -9.23
N ALA A 311 -18.78 14.98 -9.35
CA ALA A 311 -19.29 15.86 -10.41
C ALA A 311 -18.87 15.45 -11.83
N GLY A 312 -17.74 14.76 -11.96
CA GLY A 312 -17.21 14.29 -13.25
C GLY A 312 -16.71 15.42 -14.15
N LEU A 313 -16.38 16.58 -13.59
CA LEU A 313 -15.83 17.71 -14.34
C LEU A 313 -14.37 17.41 -14.70
N LYS A 314 -14.08 17.32 -16.00
CA LYS A 314 -12.76 17.00 -16.53
C LYS A 314 -12.27 18.10 -17.45
N GLU A 315 -10.95 18.23 -17.56
CA GLU A 315 -10.28 19.11 -18.50
C GLU A 315 -9.12 18.39 -19.20
N GLN A 316 -8.78 18.86 -20.40
CA GLN A 316 -7.60 18.46 -21.13
C GLN A 316 -6.54 19.55 -20.99
N VAL A 317 -5.34 19.19 -20.54
CA VAL A 317 -4.24 20.14 -20.34
C VAL A 317 -2.95 19.57 -20.92
N MET A 318 -2.10 20.48 -21.41
CA MET A 318 -0.74 20.14 -21.82
C MET A 318 0.18 20.28 -20.60
N VAL A 319 0.84 19.19 -20.22
CA VAL A 319 1.87 19.20 -19.17
C VAL A 319 3.21 18.72 -19.73
N PRO A 320 4.35 19.18 -19.18
CA PRO A 320 5.65 18.59 -19.46
C PRO A 320 5.64 17.08 -19.19
N GLU A 321 6.24 16.29 -20.09
CA GLU A 321 6.41 14.83 -19.92
C GLU A 321 7.12 14.49 -18.60
N GLU A 322 8.09 15.31 -18.19
CA GLU A 322 8.81 15.23 -16.91
C GLU A 322 7.92 15.37 -15.66
N MET A 323 6.70 15.91 -15.79
CA MET A 323 5.73 15.98 -14.68
C MET A 323 4.88 14.72 -14.54
N ILE A 324 5.02 13.77 -15.47
CA ILE A 324 4.30 12.49 -15.50
C ILE A 324 5.26 11.33 -15.24
N GLU A 325 6.52 11.44 -15.65
CA GLU A 325 7.55 10.50 -15.23
C GLU A 325 7.85 10.69 -13.74
N GLU A 326 7.29 9.83 -12.88
CA GLU A 326 7.91 9.58 -11.58
C GLU A 326 9.34 9.09 -11.82
N LEU A 327 10.29 9.73 -11.13
CA LEU A 327 11.72 9.51 -11.26
C LEU A 327 12.07 8.02 -11.31
N ASP A 328 12.43 7.52 -12.49
CA ASP A 328 13.05 6.21 -12.66
C ASP A 328 14.39 6.18 -11.88
N PRO A 329 14.53 5.35 -10.82
CA PRO A 329 15.73 5.30 -10.01
C PRO A 329 17.01 4.96 -10.80
N GLU A 330 16.88 4.34 -11.97
CA GLU A 330 18.03 3.93 -12.80
C GLU A 330 18.74 5.11 -13.50
N ASN A 331 18.13 6.30 -13.56
CA ASN A 331 18.70 7.45 -14.25
C ASN A 331 19.64 8.33 -13.40
N ILE A 332 20.02 7.92 -12.18
CA ILE A 332 20.97 8.65 -11.32
C ILE A 332 22.35 7.98 -11.31
N VAL A 333 22.94 7.67 -12.48
CA VAL A 333 24.40 7.49 -12.57
C VAL A 333 24.89 8.01 -13.92
N ASN A 334 25.34 9.27 -13.95
CA ASN A 334 26.64 9.69 -14.47
C ASN A 334 26.70 11.22 -14.49
N GLY A 335 27.52 11.77 -13.60
CA GLY A 335 27.81 13.19 -13.57
C GLY A 335 28.61 13.61 -14.80
N GLU A 336 27.91 14.00 -15.86
CA GLU A 336 28.47 14.77 -16.95
C GLU A 336 27.62 16.03 -17.20
N ALA A 337 28.33 17.12 -17.47
CA ALA A 337 27.81 18.48 -17.45
C ALA A 337 26.60 18.67 -18.37
N ALA A 338 25.55 19.29 -17.81
CA ALA A 338 24.33 19.67 -18.52
C ALA A 338 24.62 20.59 -19.72
N GLU A 339 24.72 20.00 -20.91
CA GLU A 339 24.56 20.71 -22.17
C GLU A 339 23.08 20.82 -22.51
N LYS A 340 22.61 22.07 -22.65
CA LYS A 340 21.33 22.53 -23.24
C LYS A 340 20.21 21.48 -23.27
N THR A 341 19.43 21.41 -22.20
CA THR A 341 18.17 20.67 -22.18
C THR A 341 17.29 21.13 -23.35
N PRO A 342 16.86 20.22 -24.25
CA PRO A 342 15.80 20.53 -25.21
C PRO A 342 14.55 20.95 -24.43
N SER A 343 13.72 21.82 -25.02
CA SER A 343 12.46 22.21 -24.40
C SER A 343 11.63 20.96 -24.05
N PRO A 344 11.07 20.88 -22.83
CA PRO A 344 10.39 19.67 -22.38
C PRO A 344 9.23 19.35 -23.34
N ARG A 345 9.12 18.08 -23.72
CA ARG A 345 8.03 17.62 -24.56
C ARG A 345 6.73 17.80 -23.78
N MET A 346 5.73 18.40 -24.42
CA MET A 346 4.41 18.58 -23.81
C MET A 346 3.52 17.42 -24.22
N ILE A 347 2.86 16.79 -23.26
CA ILE A 347 1.86 15.75 -23.48
C ILE A 347 0.49 16.18 -22.97
N GLU A 348 -0.54 15.75 -23.69
CA GLU A 348 -1.92 16.06 -23.34
C GLU A 348 -2.44 15.02 -22.34
N ILE A 349 -2.92 15.48 -21.19
CA ILE A 349 -3.57 14.62 -20.19
C ILE A 349 -4.99 15.06 -19.91
N THR A 350 -5.81 14.11 -19.48
CA THR A 350 -7.16 14.38 -18.94
C THR A 350 -7.12 14.31 -17.43
N ARG A 351 -7.49 15.39 -16.74
CA ARG A 351 -7.53 15.47 -15.27
C ARG A 351 -8.86 16.03 -14.75
N ASN A 352 -9.07 16.01 -13.43
CA ASN A 352 -10.18 16.72 -12.80
C ASN A 352 -10.07 18.22 -13.08
N SER A 353 -11.18 18.87 -13.45
CA SER A 353 -11.11 20.27 -13.88
C SER A 353 -10.65 21.18 -12.74
N ALA A 354 -9.65 22.02 -13.04
CA ALA A 354 -9.15 23.08 -12.19
C ALA A 354 -9.83 24.44 -12.51
N ASP A 355 -10.89 24.44 -13.33
CA ASP A 355 -11.57 25.64 -13.78
C ASP A 355 -12.56 26.17 -12.71
N TYR A 356 -12.28 27.38 -12.24
CA TYR A 356 -13.12 28.08 -11.26
C TYR A 356 -14.57 28.26 -11.73
N GLN A 357 -14.79 28.67 -12.98
CA GLN A 357 -16.13 28.99 -13.49
C GLN A 357 -16.98 27.73 -13.61
N GLN A 358 -16.39 26.63 -14.09
CA GLN A 358 -17.07 25.34 -14.17
C GLN A 358 -17.57 24.89 -12.80
N TRP A 359 -16.68 24.88 -11.81
CA TRP A 359 -17.05 24.47 -10.45
C TRP A 359 -18.03 25.44 -9.79
N TYR A 360 -17.85 26.75 -9.97
CA TYR A 360 -18.77 27.76 -9.44
C TYR A 360 -20.18 27.56 -10.00
N HIS A 361 -20.33 27.41 -11.32
CA HIS A 361 -21.62 27.19 -11.96
C HIS A 361 -22.25 25.85 -11.55
N TRP A 362 -21.45 24.78 -11.51
CA TRP A 362 -21.92 23.47 -11.08
C TRP A 362 -22.45 23.51 -9.64
N TRP A 363 -21.71 24.13 -8.71
CA TRP A 363 -22.13 24.24 -7.31
C TRP A 363 -23.40 25.07 -7.12
N GLN A 364 -23.58 26.16 -7.89
CA GLN A 364 -24.82 26.94 -7.87
C GLN A 364 -26.05 26.12 -8.30
N GLN A 365 -25.87 25.16 -9.22
CA GLN A 365 -26.95 24.33 -9.73
C GLN A 365 -27.22 23.10 -8.86
N GLN A 366 -26.17 22.45 -8.37
CA GLN A 366 -26.24 21.13 -7.73
C GLN A 366 -26.07 21.19 -6.21
N GLY A 367 -25.51 22.27 -5.65
CA GLY A 367 -25.10 22.34 -4.26
C GLY A 367 -26.23 22.18 -3.25
N SER A 368 -27.46 22.55 -3.61
CA SER A 368 -28.65 22.44 -2.75
C SER A 368 -29.05 20.99 -2.42
N ARG A 369 -28.58 20.00 -3.19
CA ARG A 369 -28.85 18.58 -2.93
C ARG A 369 -28.00 17.99 -1.81
N PHE A 370 -26.92 18.68 -1.41
CA PHE A 370 -25.97 18.17 -0.43
C PHE A 370 -26.37 18.58 0.98
N ASP A 371 -26.43 17.61 1.89
CA ASP A 371 -26.56 17.86 3.33
C ASP A 371 -25.18 18.18 3.91
N MET A 372 -25.09 19.36 4.52
CA MET A 372 -23.88 19.89 5.12
C MET A 372 -23.49 19.22 6.45
N ASN A 373 -24.33 18.35 7.00
CA ASN A 373 -24.11 17.71 8.30
C ASN A 373 -23.70 16.23 8.20
N ILE A 374 -23.45 15.76 6.98
CA ILE A 374 -22.99 14.38 6.74
C ILE A 374 -21.74 14.39 5.88
N ARG A 375 -21.03 13.26 5.94
CA ARG A 375 -19.86 13.00 5.11
C ARG A 375 -20.30 12.54 3.72
N TRP A 376 -19.71 13.12 2.68
CA TRP A 376 -19.95 12.76 1.30
C TRP A 376 -18.74 12.08 0.65
N ARG A 377 -19.03 11.15 -0.26
CA ARG A 377 -18.06 10.48 -1.11
C ARG A 377 -18.69 10.21 -2.47
N ASP A 378 -18.04 10.66 -3.52
CA ASP A 378 -18.46 10.52 -4.92
C ASP A 378 -19.93 10.93 -5.14
N GLY A 379 -20.35 12.03 -4.51
CA GLY A 379 -21.70 12.56 -4.67
C GLY A 379 -22.80 11.78 -3.96
N GLN A 380 -22.43 10.83 -3.08
CA GLN A 380 -23.32 10.05 -2.21
C GLN A 380 -22.94 10.22 -0.73
N PRO A 381 -23.87 9.98 0.22
CA PRO A 381 -23.50 9.82 1.62
C PRO A 381 -22.45 8.72 1.79
N PHE A 382 -21.40 9.01 2.56
CA PHE A 382 -20.32 8.05 2.81
C PHE A 382 -20.85 6.77 3.46
N SER A 383 -20.32 5.63 3.01
CA SER A 383 -20.66 4.31 3.52
C SER A 383 -19.52 3.33 3.28
N ALA A 384 -19.52 2.21 4.02
CA ALA A 384 -18.63 1.09 3.76
C ALA A 384 -18.74 0.57 2.31
N SER A 385 -19.94 0.63 1.72
CA SER A 385 -20.17 0.29 0.32
C SER A 385 -19.45 1.22 -0.66
N ALA A 386 -19.24 2.49 -0.29
CA ALA A 386 -18.45 3.42 -1.11
C ALA A 386 -16.98 3.01 -1.09
N CYS A 387 -16.41 2.68 0.08
CA CYS A 387 -15.05 2.16 0.19
C CYS A 387 -14.86 0.87 -0.63
N ILE A 388 -15.80 -0.08 -0.54
CA ILE A 388 -15.75 -1.32 -1.34
C ILE A 388 -15.82 -1.03 -2.84
N ALA A 389 -16.60 -0.04 -3.27
CA ALA A 389 -16.64 0.38 -4.67
C ALA A 389 -15.28 0.95 -5.12
N GLU A 390 -14.65 1.80 -4.30
CA GLU A 390 -13.31 2.35 -4.59
C GLU A 390 -12.24 1.25 -4.64
N LEU A 391 -12.31 0.24 -3.76
CA LEU A 391 -11.40 -0.91 -3.80
C LEU A 391 -11.53 -1.73 -5.08
N ALA A 392 -12.76 -1.82 -5.60
CA ALA A 392 -13.11 -2.63 -6.76
C ALA A 392 -12.94 -1.91 -8.10
N GLU A 393 -12.96 -0.57 -8.11
CA GLU A 393 -12.92 0.22 -9.32
C GLU A 393 -11.58 0.02 -10.05
N PRO A 394 -11.57 -0.48 -11.31
CA PRO A 394 -10.36 -0.81 -12.05
C PRO A 394 -9.35 0.35 -12.18
N GLY A 395 -9.83 1.59 -12.24
CA GLY A 395 -9.01 2.79 -12.36
C GLY A 395 -8.65 3.46 -11.03
N SER A 396 -8.94 2.84 -9.89
CA SER A 396 -8.52 3.36 -8.58
C SER A 396 -7.02 3.24 -8.39
N THR A 397 -6.39 4.36 -8.06
CA THR A 397 -4.97 4.47 -7.68
C THR A 397 -4.64 3.68 -6.42
N LEU A 398 -3.38 3.28 -6.24
CA LEU A 398 -2.93 2.58 -5.02
C LEU A 398 -3.29 3.40 -3.76
N ARG A 399 -3.04 4.70 -3.80
CA ARG A 399 -3.38 5.63 -2.70
C ARG A 399 -4.87 5.61 -2.36
N THR A 400 -5.73 5.62 -3.38
CA THR A 400 -7.19 5.54 -3.21
C THR A 400 -7.59 4.24 -2.53
N ARG A 401 -6.98 3.12 -2.93
CA ARG A 401 -7.30 1.79 -2.41
C ARG A 401 -6.79 1.59 -0.98
N LEU A 402 -5.59 2.06 -0.66
CA LEU A 402 -5.05 2.09 0.71
C LEU A 402 -5.96 2.91 1.64
N ARG A 403 -6.36 4.12 1.21
CA ARG A 403 -7.30 4.97 1.97
C ARG A 403 -8.65 4.27 2.14
N ALA A 404 -9.25 3.76 1.06
CA ALA A 404 -10.55 3.10 1.10
C ALA A 404 -10.54 1.89 2.05
N HIS A 405 -9.47 1.10 2.05
CA HIS A 405 -9.29 0.00 2.99
C HIS A 405 -9.21 0.50 4.45
N GLN A 406 -8.40 1.54 4.71
CA GLN A 406 -8.27 2.12 6.06
C GLN A 406 -9.59 2.72 6.58
N GLU A 407 -10.36 3.41 5.72
CA GLU A 407 -11.69 3.92 6.05
C GLU A 407 -12.69 2.80 6.34
N LEU A 408 -12.58 1.67 5.62
CA LEU A 408 -13.38 0.48 5.86
C LEU A 408 -13.07 -0.13 7.24
N LEU A 409 -11.79 -0.24 7.60
CA LEU A 409 -11.37 -0.69 8.94
C LEU A 409 -11.91 0.23 10.05
N LEU A 410 -11.80 1.55 9.88
CA LEU A 410 -12.31 2.55 10.84
C LEU A 410 -13.84 2.51 10.98
N SER A 411 -14.55 2.10 9.92
CA SER A 411 -16.01 1.89 9.98
C SER A 411 -16.43 0.59 10.69
N GLY A 412 -15.47 -0.18 11.21
CA GLY A 412 -15.69 -1.47 11.89
C GLY A 412 -15.79 -2.67 10.95
N ASN A 413 -15.60 -2.48 9.64
CA ASN A 413 -15.66 -3.54 8.64
C ASN A 413 -14.27 -4.13 8.44
N ARG A 414 -13.85 -5.02 9.35
CA ARG A 414 -12.56 -5.69 9.24
C ARG A 414 -12.57 -6.73 8.12
N ILE A 415 -11.70 -6.54 7.14
CA ILE A 415 -11.43 -7.49 6.06
C ILE A 415 -9.93 -7.69 5.96
N ALA A 416 -9.47 -8.92 5.75
CA ALA A 416 -8.08 -9.19 5.41
C ALA A 416 -7.86 -8.75 3.96
N PHE A 417 -7.12 -7.68 3.74
CA PHE A 417 -6.93 -7.11 2.41
C PHE A 417 -5.63 -6.30 2.33
N HIS A 418 -4.98 -6.33 1.17
CA HIS A 418 -3.90 -5.40 0.84
C HIS A 418 -3.98 -5.04 -0.66
N PRO A 419 -3.94 -3.75 -1.04
CA PRO A 419 -4.05 -3.33 -2.44
C PRO A 419 -2.97 -3.85 -3.39
N GLU A 420 -1.82 -4.24 -2.83
CA GLU A 420 -0.66 -4.76 -3.58
C GLU A 420 -0.60 -6.30 -3.63
N TRP A 421 -1.60 -7.00 -3.09
CA TRP A 421 -1.68 -8.46 -3.29
C TRP A 421 -1.79 -8.83 -4.76
N MET A 422 -1.63 -10.12 -5.07
CA MET A 422 -2.08 -10.65 -6.36
C MET A 422 -3.54 -10.23 -6.60
N VAL A 423 -3.82 -9.66 -7.77
CA VAL A 423 -5.14 -9.30 -8.32
C VAL A 423 -6.16 -10.40 -8.06
N SER A 424 -5.83 -11.67 -8.32
CA SER A 424 -6.72 -12.80 -8.03
C SER A 424 -7.15 -12.84 -6.56
N ARG A 425 -6.19 -12.78 -5.62
CA ARG A 425 -6.43 -12.73 -4.17
C ARG A 425 -7.25 -11.51 -3.76
N GLN A 426 -7.01 -10.35 -4.37
CA GLN A 426 -7.80 -9.15 -4.11
C GLN A 426 -9.25 -9.31 -4.55
N LEU A 427 -9.48 -9.87 -5.74
CA LEU A 427 -10.82 -10.11 -6.29
C LEU A 427 -11.61 -11.14 -5.48
N ASP A 428 -10.94 -12.14 -4.92
CA ASP A 428 -11.56 -13.14 -4.03
C ASP A 428 -12.12 -12.50 -2.74
N VAL A 429 -11.49 -11.42 -2.27
CA VAL A 429 -12.00 -10.63 -1.12
C VAL A 429 -13.08 -9.65 -1.56
N ILE A 430 -12.88 -8.94 -2.67
CA ILE A 430 -13.75 -7.83 -3.09
C ILE A 430 -15.10 -8.32 -3.64
N ARG A 431 -15.11 -9.34 -4.51
CA ARG A 431 -16.33 -9.78 -5.22
C ARG A 431 -17.45 -10.21 -4.28
N PRO A 432 -17.21 -11.00 -3.21
CA PRO A 432 -18.25 -11.34 -2.24
C PRO A 432 -18.86 -10.11 -1.57
N LEU A 433 -18.03 -9.11 -1.23
CA LEU A 433 -18.47 -7.88 -0.57
C LEU A 433 -19.37 -7.01 -1.47
N GLN A 434 -19.15 -7.02 -2.78
CA GLN A 434 -20.03 -6.33 -3.74
C GLN A 434 -21.39 -7.03 -3.89
N SER A 435 -21.43 -8.35 -3.74
CA SER A 435 -22.64 -9.18 -3.92
C SER A 435 -23.55 -9.25 -2.70
N ALA A 436 -23.05 -8.93 -1.51
CA ALA A 436 -23.81 -8.97 -0.25
C ALA A 436 -24.81 -7.80 -0.07
N LYS A 437 -25.21 -7.16 -1.17
CA LYS A 437 -26.11 -6.00 -1.20
C LYS A 437 -27.58 -6.38 -1.33
#